data_AF-A0A5S9MKK4-F1
#
_entry.id   AF-A0A5S9MKK4-F1
#
_cell.length_a   1.000
_cell.length_b   1.000
_cell.length_c   1.000
_cell.angle_alpha   90.00
_cell.angle_beta   90.00
_cell.angle_gamma   90.00
#
_symmetry.space_group_name_H-M   'P 1'
#
loop_
_entity.id
_entity.type
_entity.pdbx_description
1 polymer ?
#
loop_
_entity_poly.entity_id
_entity_poly.type
_entity_poly.pdbx_seq_one_letter_code
_entity_poly.pdbx_strand_id
1 'polypeptide(L)' 'MLFGNQAQKETYLPGLASGETIAAYALTEPGSGSDALGAKTTAVLNEAGTHYVLNGEKAVDHKLRICRCLCCVCED' A
#
# COMPACT_ATOMS: atom_id res chain seq x y z
N MET A 1 6.54 -8.67 1.84
CA MET A 1 6.39 -10.12 2.14
C MET A 1 6.91 -10.52 3.52
N LEU A 2 7.88 -9.81 4.12
CA LEU A 2 8.45 -10.17 5.42
C LEU A 2 7.49 -9.91 6.60
N PHE A 3 6.74 -8.80 6.55
CA PHE A 3 6.00 -8.26 7.71
C PHE A 3 4.51 -8.61 7.78
N GLY A 4 3.97 -9.38 6.82
CA GLY A 4 2.57 -9.80 6.87
C GLY A 4 2.31 -10.84 7.97
N ASN A 5 1.15 -10.79 8.59
CA ASN A 5 0.70 -11.86 9.50
C ASN A 5 0.34 -13.13 8.70
N GLN A 6 0.06 -14.24 9.41
CA GLN A 6 -0.20 -15.53 8.76
C GLN A 6 -1.43 -15.49 7.84
N ALA A 7 -2.55 -14.94 8.31
CA ALA A 7 -3.77 -14.82 7.52
C ALA A 7 -3.58 -13.98 6.24
N GLN A 8 -2.85 -12.87 6.32
CA GLN A 8 -2.48 -12.05 5.16
C GLN A 8 -1.59 -12.83 4.19
N LYS A 9 -0.59 -13.55 4.70
CA LYS A 9 0.33 -14.33 3.87
C LYS A 9 -0.42 -15.43 3.10
N GLU A 10 -1.30 -16.17 3.77
CA GLU A 10 -2.12 -17.22 3.16
C GLU A 10 -3.08 -16.66 2.10
N THR A 11 -3.64 -15.47 2.34
CA THR A 11 -4.59 -14.84 1.41
C THR A 11 -3.89 -14.29 0.16
N TYR A 12 -2.75 -13.61 0.33
CA TYR A 12 -2.15 -12.81 -0.76
C TYR A 12 -0.97 -13.49 -1.46
N LEU A 13 -0.14 -14.27 -0.75
CA LEU A 13 1.09 -14.82 -1.34
C LEU A 13 0.85 -15.82 -2.49
N PRO A 14 -0.16 -16.72 -2.45
CA PRO A 14 -0.37 -17.68 -3.54
C PRO A 14 -0.62 -16.99 -4.90
N GLY A 15 -1.47 -15.97 -4.93
CA GLY A 15 -1.76 -15.20 -6.15
C GLY A 15 -0.59 -14.34 -6.63
N LEU A 16 0.24 -13.85 -5.70
CA LEU A 16 1.48 -13.14 -6.06
C LEU A 16 2.53 -14.09 -6.62
N ALA A 17 2.68 -15.28 -6.04
CA ALA A 17 3.65 -16.28 -6.48
C ALA A 17 3.28 -16.92 -7.83
N SER A 18 1.98 -17.08 -8.11
CA SER A 18 1.48 -17.57 -9.40
C SER A 18 1.54 -16.52 -10.52
N GLY A 19 1.64 -15.24 -10.18
CA GLY A 19 1.57 -14.12 -11.12
C GLY A 19 0.15 -13.72 -11.52
N GLU A 20 -0.89 -14.36 -10.96
CA GLU A 20 -2.29 -13.96 -11.14
C GLU A 20 -2.56 -12.56 -10.57
N THR A 21 -1.87 -12.22 -9.48
CA THR A 21 -1.96 -10.91 -8.84
C THR A 21 -0.68 -10.14 -9.05
N ILE A 22 -0.80 -8.90 -9.52
CA ILE A 22 0.31 -7.96 -9.62
C ILE A 22 0.27 -7.03 -8.41
N ALA A 23 1.36 -7.04 -7.62
CA ALA A 23 1.55 -6.12 -6.50
C ALA A 23 2.33 -4.88 -6.90
N ALA A 24 2.11 -3.80 -6.14
CA ALA A 24 2.90 -2.59 -6.20
C ALA A 24 3.19 -2.07 -4.80
N TYR A 25 4.28 -1.32 -4.71
CA TYR A 25 4.73 -0.67 -3.49
C TYR A 25 4.70 0.85 -3.71
N ALA A 26 3.84 1.55 -2.98
CA ALA A 26 3.64 2.99 -3.09
C ALA A 26 4.16 3.70 -1.85
N LEU A 27 5.43 4.11 -1.94
CA LEU A 27 6.12 4.87 -0.91
C LEU A 27 6.19 6.35 -1.29
N THR A 28 6.75 6.63 -2.47
CA THR A 28 7.06 7.99 -2.96
C THR A 28 5.81 8.85 -3.16
N GLU A 29 5.91 10.12 -2.77
CA GLU A 29 4.93 11.18 -3.07
C GLU A 29 5.61 12.30 -3.86
N PRO A 30 4.85 13.16 -4.57
CA PRO A 30 5.43 14.25 -5.38
C PRO A 30 6.40 15.17 -4.62
N GLY A 31 6.27 15.29 -3.30
CA GLY A 31 7.17 16.07 -2.43
C GLY A 31 8.07 15.25 -1.51
N SER A 32 8.01 13.91 -1.58
CA SER A 32 8.63 13.00 -0.61
C SER A 32 9.26 11.81 -1.34
N GLY A 33 10.49 12.02 -1.84
CA GLY A 33 11.29 11.03 -2.57
C GLY A 33 12.43 10.45 -1.75
N SER A 34 13.53 11.19 -1.61
CA SER A 34 14.67 10.78 -0.79
C SER A 34 14.37 10.84 0.71
N ASP A 35 13.50 11.77 1.12
CA ASP A 35 12.97 11.85 2.48
C ASP A 35 11.66 11.07 2.58
N ALA A 36 11.73 9.74 2.53
CA ALA A 36 10.54 8.88 2.45
C ALA A 36 9.63 8.94 3.70
N LEU A 37 10.15 9.44 4.83
CA LEU A 37 9.36 9.62 6.06
C LEU A 37 8.56 10.92 6.05
N GLY A 38 8.85 11.86 5.14
CA GLY A 38 8.04 13.07 4.93
C GLY A 38 6.74 12.83 4.15
N ALA A 39 6.26 11.59 4.09
CA ALA A 39 5.02 11.23 3.42
C ALA A 39 3.83 11.91 4.12
N LYS A 40 2.94 12.53 3.36
CA LYS A 40 1.78 13.27 3.87
C LYS A 40 0.46 12.53 3.71
N THR A 41 0.48 11.35 3.08
CA THR A 41 -0.71 10.50 3.04
C THR A 41 -1.11 10.11 4.46
N THR A 42 -2.36 10.30 4.82
CA THR A 42 -2.92 10.01 6.15
C THR A 42 -3.77 8.75 6.15
N ALA A 43 -3.88 8.07 7.29
CA ALA A 43 -4.68 6.87 7.48
C ALA A 43 -5.55 6.96 8.75
N VAL A 44 -6.77 7.45 8.62
CA VAL A 44 -7.68 7.64 9.78
C VAL A 44 -8.65 6.47 9.89
N LEU A 45 -8.75 5.85 11.07
CA LEU A 45 -9.72 4.79 11.34
C LEU A 45 -11.15 5.35 11.24
N ASN A 46 -12.04 4.67 10.52
CA ASN A 46 -13.43 5.10 10.41
C ASN A 46 -14.17 5.04 11.76
N GLU A 47 -15.29 5.75 11.88
CA GLU A 47 -16.08 5.81 13.12
C GLU A 47 -16.52 4.42 13.62
N ALA A 48 -16.70 3.46 12.71
CA ALA A 48 -17.07 2.07 13.03
C ALA A 48 -15.90 1.19 13.48
N GLY A 49 -14.65 1.64 13.38
CA GLY A 49 -13.46 0.87 13.75
C GLY A 49 -13.15 -0.32 12.83
N THR A 50 -13.69 -0.35 11.62
CA THR A 50 -13.58 -1.51 10.71
C THR A 50 -12.54 -1.33 9.60
N HIS A 51 -12.30 -0.11 9.13
CA HIS A 51 -11.41 0.17 8.00
C HIS A 51 -10.77 1.54 8.16
N TYR A 52 -9.56 1.69 7.60
CA TYR A 52 -8.88 2.99 7.51
C TYR A 52 -9.28 3.74 6.25
N VAL A 53 -9.49 5.05 6.39
CA VAL A 53 -9.71 6.00 5.29
C VAL A 53 -8.38 6.64 4.94
N LEU A 54 -7.87 6.32 3.76
CA LEU A 54 -6.59 6.82 3.26
C LEU A 54 -6.80 8.11 2.44
N ASN A 55 -6.04 9.17 2.73
CA ASN A 55 -6.08 10.43 1.96
C ASN A 55 -4.67 10.91 1.61
N GLY A 56 -4.36 10.99 0.32
CA GLY A 56 -3.08 11.47 -0.19
C GLY A 56 -2.88 11.14 -1.67
N GLU A 57 -1.73 11.55 -2.22
CA GLU A 57 -1.35 11.26 -3.60
C GLU A 57 0.02 10.57 -3.62
N LYS A 58 0.10 9.44 -4.33
CA LYS A 58 1.34 8.69 -4.51
C LYS A 58 1.89 8.93 -5.91
N ALA A 59 3.18 9.28 -5.97
CA ALA A 59 3.91 9.41 -7.23
C ALA A 59 4.34 8.01 -7.68
N VAL A 60 3.43 7.32 -8.36
CA VAL A 60 3.64 5.96 -8.85
C VAL A 60 3.83 5.90 -10.37
N ASP A 61 4.72 5.04 -10.81
CA ASP A 61 4.94 4.74 -12.23
C ASP A 61 3.75 3.96 -12.85
N HIS A 62 3.64 3.94 -14.17
CA HIS A 62 2.50 3.45 -14.96
C HIS A 62 1.99 2.02 -14.64
N LYS A 63 2.78 1.21 -13.93
CA LYS A 63 2.42 -0.15 -13.50
C LYS A 63 1.30 -0.22 -12.46
N LEU A 64 0.91 0.89 -11.82
CA LEU A 64 -0.16 0.88 -10.82
C LEU A 64 -1.55 0.62 -11.40
N ARG A 65 -1.77 0.86 -12.71
CA ARG A 65 -3.08 0.69 -13.37
C ARG A 65 -3.58 -0.77 -13.41
N ILE A 66 -2.69 -1.74 -13.27
CA ILE A 66 -3.01 -3.18 -13.27
C ILE A 66 -2.80 -3.83 -11.90
N CYS A 67 -2.43 -3.03 -10.90
CA CYS A 67 -2.12 -3.54 -9.58
C CYS A 67 -3.41 -3.91 -8.83
N ARG A 68 -3.44 -5.13 -8.30
CA ARG A 68 -4.56 -5.64 -7.49
C ARG A 68 -4.20 -5.76 -6.01
N CYS A 69 -2.93 -5.58 -5.64
CA CYS A 69 -2.47 -5.56 -4.26
C CYS A 69 -1.46 -4.43 -4.02
N LEU A 70 -1.88 -3.37 -3.32
CA LEU A 70 -1.06 -2.21 -3.04
C LEU A 70 -0.58 -2.21 -1.58
N CYS A 71 0.73 -2.04 -1.37
CA CYS A 71 1.29 -1.70 -0.07
C CYS A 71 1.62 -0.21 -0.05
N CYS A 72 0.95 0.54 0.83
CA CYS A 72 1.03 2.00 0.92
C CYS A 72 1.57 2.41 2.29
N VAL A 73 2.49 3.38 2.32
CA VAL A 73 3.01 3.98 3.56
C VAL A 73 2.30 5.30 3.81
N CYS A 74 1.78 5.49 5.02
CA CYS A 74 1.00 6.67 5.44
C CYS A 74 1.41 7.07 6.86
N GLU A 75 1.18 8.33 7.22
CA GLU A 75 1.16 8.79 8.60
C GLU A 75 -0.23 8.55 9.23
N ASP A 76 -0.27 8.43 10.55
CA ASP A 76 -1.49 8.21 11.34
C ASP A 76 -2.44 9.42 11.32
#